data_AF-A0A970K6Z0-F1
#
_entry.id   AF-A0A970K6Z0-F1
#
_cell.length_a   1.000
_cell.length_b   1.000
_cell.length_c   1.000
_cell.angle_alpha   90.00
_cell.angle_beta   90.00
_cell.angle_gamma   90.00
#
_symmetry.space_group_name_H-M   'P 1'
#
loop_
_entity.id
_entity.type
_entity.pdbx_description
1 polymer ?
#
loop_
_entity_poly.entity_id
_entity_poly.type
_entity_poly.pdbx_seq_one_letter_code
_entity_poly.pdbx_strand_id
1 'polypeptide(L)'
;MLTTIAGLVRFGFSLVFGLAVSALFAGIAPSRKNTRRLALMGAAFLIVQTVCWRLLGIEVTSKLYPVIIHLPVAVLFALVFKRPWHISIVSVLCGYLCCQAPRWFGFLFGAALKSDLADHLFYIPATFAFYILLKKFAAGSVRQLMEKSVKSCLLLGGVPLFYYLFDYQFSVKDGWFIFQATT
;
A
#
# COMPACT_ATOMS: atom_id res chain seq x y z
N MET A 1 -9.42 -21.58 8.63
CA MET A 1 -9.19 -21.71 7.17
C MET A 1 -9.82 -20.55 6.39
N LEU A 2 -11.12 -20.26 6.56
CA LEU A 2 -11.78 -19.17 5.83
C LEU A 2 -11.19 -17.79 6.13
N THR A 3 -10.93 -17.47 7.40
CA THR A 3 -10.27 -16.22 7.84
C THR A 3 -8.86 -16.09 7.29
N THR A 4 -8.07 -17.16 7.29
CA THR A 4 -6.73 -17.19 6.67
C THR A 4 -6.78 -16.89 5.17
N ILE A 5 -7.73 -17.49 4.44
CA ILE A 5 -7.92 -17.22 3.01
C ILE A 5 -8.35 -15.76 2.80
N ALA A 6 -9.29 -15.27 3.59
CA ALA A 6 -9.76 -13.89 3.54
C ALA A 6 -8.64 -12.88 3.83
N GLY A 7 -7.78 -13.19 4.81
CA GLY A 7 -6.57 -12.42 5.11
C GLY A 7 -5.61 -12.35 3.93
N LEU A 8 -5.32 -13.48 3.27
CA LEU A 8 -4.46 -13.51 2.08
C LEU A 8 -5.05 -12.71 0.91
N VAL A 9 -6.36 -12.84 0.68
CA VAL A 9 -7.06 -12.05 -0.34
C VAL A 9 -6.95 -10.56 -0.02
N ARG A 10 -7.19 -10.16 1.23
CA ARG A 10 -7.02 -8.79 1.71
C ARG A 10 -5.59 -8.27 1.47
N PHE A 11 -4.56 -9.06 1.77
CA PHE A 11 -3.18 -8.68 1.47
C PHE A 11 -2.95 -8.45 -0.03
N GLY A 12 -3.50 -9.32 -0.88
CA GLY A 12 -3.45 -9.16 -2.32
C GLY A 12 -4.07 -7.84 -2.79
N PHE A 13 -5.29 -7.53 -2.32
CA PHE A 13 -5.96 -6.28 -2.60
C PHE A 13 -5.20 -5.06 -2.07
N SER A 14 -4.60 -5.17 -0.89
CA SER A 14 -3.79 -4.09 -0.29
C SER A 14 -2.58 -3.74 -1.17
N LEU A 15 -1.86 -4.75 -1.67
CA LEU A 15 -0.73 -4.54 -2.56
C LEU A 15 -1.17 -3.91 -3.89
N VAL A 16 -2.23 -4.43 -4.51
CA VAL A 16 -2.75 -3.90 -5.78
C VAL A 16 -3.22 -2.46 -5.61
N PHE A 17 -3.96 -2.17 -4.55
CA PHE A 17 -4.42 -0.83 -4.21
C PHE A 17 -3.25 0.13 -3.98
N GLY A 18 -2.29 -0.26 -3.14
CA GLY A 18 -1.11 0.54 -2.83
C GLY A 18 -0.30 0.85 -4.10
N LEU A 19 -0.02 -0.16 -4.92
CA LEU A 19 0.69 0.01 -6.18
C LEU A 19 -0.06 0.93 -7.16
N ALA A 20 -1.39 0.79 -7.26
CA ALA A 20 -2.22 1.62 -8.10
C ALA A 20 -2.26 3.09 -7.64
N VAL A 21 -2.40 3.34 -6.33
CA VAL A 21 -2.38 4.69 -5.76
C VAL A 21 -0.99 5.31 -5.89
N SER A 22 0.09 4.56 -5.66
CA SER A 22 1.44 5.06 -5.88
C SER A 22 1.66 5.41 -7.34
N ALA A 23 1.24 4.56 -8.28
CA ALA A 23 1.37 4.87 -9.71
C ALA A 23 0.53 6.09 -10.11
N LEU A 24 -0.66 6.21 -9.53
CA LEU A 24 -1.53 7.36 -9.67
C LEU A 24 -0.81 8.62 -9.17
N PHE A 25 -0.29 8.70 -7.96
CA PHE A 25 0.42 9.89 -7.46
C PHE A 25 1.74 10.17 -8.18
N ALA A 26 2.44 9.12 -8.62
CA ALA A 26 3.66 9.27 -9.40
C ALA A 26 3.42 9.86 -10.79
N GLY A 27 2.18 10.00 -11.25
CA GLY A 27 1.85 10.54 -12.57
C GLY A 27 1.99 9.52 -13.70
N ILE A 28 1.99 8.22 -13.40
CA ILE A 28 2.06 7.17 -14.41
C ILE A 28 0.73 7.11 -15.16
N ALA A 29 0.75 7.35 -16.47
CA ALA A 29 -0.45 7.33 -17.29
C ALA A 29 -1.07 5.92 -17.38
N PRO A 30 -2.41 5.77 -17.32
CA PRO A 30 -3.10 4.48 -17.36
C PRO A 30 -3.20 3.92 -18.79
N SER A 31 -2.07 3.80 -19.49
CA SER A 31 -1.99 3.17 -20.81
C SER A 31 -1.98 1.65 -20.68
N ARG A 32 -2.45 0.92 -21.70
CA ARG A 32 -2.44 -0.56 -21.72
C ARG A 32 -1.05 -1.14 -21.39
N LYS A 33 0.01 -0.50 -21.89
CA LYS A 33 1.41 -0.88 -21.63
C LYS A 33 1.80 -0.67 -20.17
N ASN A 34 1.46 0.48 -19.59
CA ASN A 34 1.79 0.79 -18.18
C ASN A 34 0.98 -0.06 -17.23
N THR A 35 -0.33 -0.23 -17.49
CA THR A 35 -1.20 -1.12 -16.70
C THR A 35 -0.68 -2.55 -16.72
N ARG A 36 -0.26 -3.07 -17.89
CA ARG A 36 0.35 -4.40 -17.96
C ARG A 36 1.65 -4.50 -17.14
N ARG A 37 2.52 -3.49 -17.20
CA ARG A 37 3.75 -3.45 -16.39
C ARG A 37 3.45 -3.44 -14.89
N LEU A 38 2.52 -2.60 -14.44
CA LEU A 38 2.10 -2.53 -13.04
C LEU A 38 1.45 -3.85 -12.59
N ALA A 39 0.62 -4.48 -13.43
CA ALA A 39 0.03 -5.78 -13.12
C ALA A 39 1.09 -6.88 -12.98
N LEU A 40 2.07 -6.93 -13.88
CA LEU A 40 3.19 -7.88 -13.80
C LEU A 40 4.05 -7.64 -12.55
N MET A 41 4.33 -6.37 -12.22
CA MET A 41 5.02 -6.01 -10.98
C MET A 41 4.23 -6.48 -9.76
N GLY A 42 2.93 -6.18 -9.70
CA GLY A 42 2.05 -6.63 -8.63
C GLY A 42 2.06 -8.16 -8.47
N ALA A 43 1.93 -8.90 -9.57
CA ALA A 43 2.00 -10.35 -9.55
C ALA A 43 3.35 -10.88 -9.04
N ALA A 44 4.47 -10.31 -9.50
CA ALA A 44 5.80 -10.67 -9.04
C ALA A 44 5.98 -10.42 -7.53
N PHE A 45 5.51 -9.26 -7.04
CA PHE A 45 5.56 -8.93 -5.62
C PHE A 45 4.69 -9.85 -4.76
N LEU A 46 3.51 -10.27 -5.24
CA LEU A 46 2.70 -11.28 -4.55
C LEU A 46 3.42 -12.62 -4.42
N ILE A 47 4.13 -13.04 -5.47
CA ILE A 47 4.91 -14.29 -5.44
C ILE A 47 6.04 -14.16 -4.43
N VAL A 48 6.85 -13.09 -4.52
CA VAL A 48 7.97 -12.85 -3.58
C VAL A 48 7.47 -12.84 -2.15
N GLN A 49 6.39 -12.12 -1.86
CA GLN A 49 5.82 -12.05 -0.52
C GLN A 49 5.27 -13.40 -0.04
N THR A 50 4.63 -14.18 -0.91
CA THR A 50 4.15 -15.53 -0.58
C THR A 50 5.31 -16.47 -0.27
N VAL A 51 6.41 -16.39 -1.04
CA VAL A 51 7.63 -17.16 -0.80
C VAL A 51 8.28 -16.75 0.53
N CYS A 52 8.46 -15.44 0.78
CA CYS A 52 8.97 -14.94 2.04
C CYS A 52 8.13 -15.42 3.23
N TRP A 53 6.80 -15.35 3.12
CA TRP A 53 5.90 -15.83 4.16
C TRP A 53 6.08 -17.31 4.44
N ARG A 54 6.17 -18.14 3.39
CA ARG A 54 6.36 -19.60 3.53
C ARG A 54 7.71 -19.98 4.14
N LEU A 55 8.77 -19.22 3.85
CA LEU A 55 10.13 -19.53 4.30
C LEU A 55 10.50 -18.90 5.64
N LEU A 56 10.04 -17.68 5.90
CA LEU A 56 10.46 -16.86 7.04
C LEU A 56 9.35 -16.67 8.08
N GLY A 57 8.12 -17.10 7.77
CA GLY A 57 6.94 -16.84 8.60
C GLY A 57 6.35 -15.44 8.40
N ILE A 58 5.12 -15.25 8.89
CA ILE A 58 4.35 -14.02 8.67
C ILE A 58 4.97 -12.82 9.41
N GLU A 59 5.52 -13.05 10.61
CA GLU A 59 6.11 -12.00 11.42
C GLU A 59 7.34 -11.40 10.74
N VAL A 60 8.32 -12.22 10.37
CA VAL A 60 9.55 -11.74 9.72
C VAL A 60 9.23 -11.11 8.37
N THR A 61 8.31 -11.69 7.61
CA THR A 61 7.87 -11.13 6.31
C THR A 61 7.23 -9.75 6.47
N SER A 62 6.40 -9.55 7.49
CA SER A 62 5.82 -8.24 7.80
C SER A 62 6.90 -7.20 8.17
N LYS A 63 7.93 -7.61 8.93
CA LYS A 63 9.08 -6.74 9.28
C LYS A 63 9.89 -6.34 8.05
N LEU A 64 10.03 -7.25 7.08
CA LEU A 64 10.77 -7.05 5.85
C LEU A 64 9.96 -6.38 4.74
N TYR A 65 8.65 -6.18 4.91
CA TYR A 65 7.76 -5.54 3.93
C TYR A 65 8.29 -4.22 3.33
N PRO A 66 8.90 -3.29 4.11
CA PRO A 66 9.51 -2.08 3.53
C PRO A 66 10.58 -2.39 2.47
N VAL A 67 11.37 -3.44 2.70
CA VAL A 67 12.52 -3.83 1.87
C VAL A 67 12.08 -4.69 0.68
N ILE A 68 11.10 -5.57 0.85
CA ILE A 68 10.65 -6.48 -0.22
C ILE A 68 9.62 -5.83 -1.16
N ILE A 69 8.84 -4.85 -0.68
CA ILE A 69 7.81 -4.16 -1.48
C ILE A 69 8.15 -2.69 -1.72
N HIS A 70 8.17 -1.86 -0.67
CA HIS A 70 8.17 -0.39 -0.85
C HIS A 70 9.43 0.12 -1.56
N LEU A 71 10.61 -0.32 -1.13
CA LEU A 71 11.87 0.09 -1.74
C LEU A 71 11.97 -0.38 -3.21
N PRO A 72 11.70 -1.65 -3.55
CA PRO A 72 11.64 -2.11 -4.94
C PRO A 72 10.64 -1.35 -5.80
N VAL A 73 9.44 -1.04 -5.30
CA VAL A 73 8.45 -0.26 -6.06
C VAL A 73 8.99 1.14 -6.37
N ALA A 74 9.60 1.81 -5.39
CA ALA A 74 10.19 3.14 -5.59
C ALA A 74 11.32 3.10 -6.63
N VAL A 75 12.20 2.10 -6.56
CA VAL A 75 13.27 1.87 -7.55
C VAL A 75 12.68 1.61 -8.94
N LEU A 76 11.68 0.74 -9.07
CA LEU A 76 11.06 0.42 -10.35
C LEU A 76 10.35 1.64 -10.94
N PHE A 77 9.72 2.49 -10.13
CA PHE A 77 9.13 3.74 -10.59
C PHE A 77 10.20 4.69 -11.15
N ALA A 78 11.35 4.78 -10.48
CA ALA A 78 12.46 5.59 -10.95
C ALA A 78 13.09 5.05 -12.23
N LEU A 79 13.34 3.74 -12.30
CA LEU A 79 14.12 3.14 -13.39
C LEU A 79 13.27 2.75 -14.61
N VAL A 80 12.08 2.17 -14.40
CA VAL A 80 11.21 1.63 -15.47
C VAL A 80 10.27 2.69 -16.00
N PHE A 81 9.70 3.51 -15.11
CA PHE A 81 8.77 4.58 -15.47
C PHE A 81 9.43 5.96 -15.56
N LYS A 82 10.75 6.03 -15.33
CA LYS A 82 11.58 7.24 -15.49
C LYS A 82 11.05 8.42 -14.67
N ARG A 83 10.44 8.15 -13.52
CA ARG A 83 9.99 9.19 -12.60
C ARG A 83 11.17 9.65 -11.71
N PRO A 84 11.25 10.94 -11.35
CA PRO A 84 12.30 11.39 -10.44
C PRO A 84 12.27 10.62 -9.11
N TRP A 85 13.44 10.29 -8.56
CA TRP A 85 13.57 9.49 -7.34
C TRP A 85 12.72 10.02 -6.17
N HIS A 86 12.71 11.33 -5.95
CA HIS A 86 11.90 11.95 -4.90
C HIS A 86 10.40 11.75 -5.15
N ILE A 87 9.91 11.91 -6.39
CA ILE A 87 8.50 11.64 -6.73
C ILE A 87 8.18 10.16 -6.52
N SER A 88 9.07 9.24 -6.92
CA SER A 88 8.87 7.80 -6.73
C SER A 88 8.75 7.42 -5.26
N ILE A 89 9.68 7.88 -4.41
CA ILE A 89 9.68 7.60 -2.97
C ILE A 89 8.43 8.18 -2.31
N VAL A 90 8.14 9.46 -2.53
CA VAL A 90 6.98 10.14 -1.93
C VAL A 90 5.67 9.49 -2.39
N SER A 91 5.58 9.05 -3.65
CA SER A 91 4.37 8.36 -4.15
C SER A 91 4.15 6.99 -3.49
N VAL A 92 5.23 6.26 -3.20
CA VAL A 92 5.15 4.99 -2.46
C VAL A 92 4.72 5.24 -1.01
N LEU A 93 5.30 6.24 -0.34
CA LEU A 93 4.92 6.63 1.01
C LEU A 93 3.46 7.09 1.11
N CYS A 94 3.01 7.95 0.18
CA CYS A 94 1.60 8.35 0.11
C CYS A 94 0.69 7.16 -0.17
N GLY A 95 1.09 6.25 -1.06
CA GLY A 95 0.35 5.00 -1.33
C GLY A 95 0.19 4.16 -0.07
N TYR A 96 1.26 3.99 0.71
CA TYR A 96 1.21 3.32 2.01
C TYR A 96 0.21 3.98 2.97
N LEU A 97 0.31 5.29 3.16
CA LEU A 97 -0.58 6.03 4.04
C LEU A 97 -2.05 5.87 3.61
N CYS A 98 -2.31 5.94 2.30
CA CYS A 98 -3.65 5.73 1.75
C CYS A 98 -4.18 4.31 1.96
N CYS A 99 -3.33 3.29 2.11
CA CYS A 99 -3.76 1.92 2.41
C CYS A 99 -4.37 1.78 3.81
N GLN A 100 -4.10 2.73 4.70
CA GLN A 100 -4.58 2.70 6.08
C GLN A 100 -6.05 3.09 6.18
N ALA A 101 -6.55 3.97 5.31
CA ALA A 101 -7.94 4.40 5.37
C ALA A 101 -8.94 3.25 5.06
N PRO A 102 -8.77 2.41 4.02
CA PRO A 102 -9.58 1.21 3.85
C PRO A 102 -9.44 0.21 5.01
N ARG A 103 -8.26 0.13 5.63
CA ARG A 103 -8.00 -0.74 6.79
C ARG A 103 -8.81 -0.29 8.01
N TRP A 104 -8.86 1.01 8.29
CA TRP A 104 -9.68 1.54 9.37
C TRP A 104 -11.16 1.29 9.11
N PHE A 105 -11.61 1.39 7.86
CA PHE A 105 -12.98 1.04 7.50
C PHE A 105 -13.28 -0.44 7.79
N GLY A 106 -12.43 -1.37 7.35
CA GLY A 106 -12.56 -2.79 7.70
C GLY A 106 -12.64 -3.02 9.21
N PHE A 107 -11.70 -2.45 9.97
CA PHE A 107 -11.64 -2.58 11.42
C PHE A 107 -12.91 -2.05 12.11
N LEU A 108 -13.42 -0.89 11.70
CA LEU A 108 -14.65 -0.30 12.26
C LEU A 108 -15.85 -1.23 12.10
N PHE A 109 -16.02 -1.83 10.93
CA PHE A 109 -17.12 -2.78 10.68
C PHE A 109 -16.90 -4.12 11.37
N GLY A 110 -15.66 -4.62 11.42
CA GLY A 110 -15.30 -5.80 12.20
C GLY A 110 -15.66 -5.64 13.67
N ALA A 111 -15.32 -4.48 14.26
CA ALA A 111 -15.65 -4.15 15.65
C ALA A 111 -17.16 -3.98 15.87
N ALA A 112 -17.85 -3.26 14.97
CA ALA A 112 -19.29 -3.02 15.07
C ALA A 112 -20.11 -4.32 14.97
N LEU A 113 -19.67 -5.26 14.13
CA LEU A 113 -20.34 -6.54 13.90
C LEU A 113 -19.77 -7.69 14.75
N LYS A 114 -18.73 -7.43 15.55
CA LYS A 114 -18.00 -8.41 16.35
C LYS A 114 -17.59 -9.64 15.52
N SER A 115 -17.06 -9.41 14.31
CA SER A 115 -16.75 -10.48 13.36
C SER A 115 -15.47 -10.20 12.58
N ASP A 116 -14.50 -11.10 12.69
CA ASP A 116 -13.22 -11.02 11.95
C ASP A 116 -13.44 -11.16 10.44
N LEU A 117 -14.45 -11.95 10.04
CA LEU A 117 -14.84 -12.07 8.64
C LEU A 117 -15.37 -10.73 8.09
N ALA A 118 -16.09 -9.96 8.91
CA ALA A 118 -16.57 -8.65 8.49
C ALA A 118 -15.41 -7.67 8.23
N ASP A 119 -14.33 -7.67 9.03
CA ASP A 119 -13.15 -6.83 8.74
C ASP A 119 -12.61 -7.08 7.32
N HIS A 120 -12.43 -8.36 6.96
CA HIS A 120 -11.96 -8.72 5.63
C HIS A 120 -12.96 -8.38 4.52
N LEU A 121 -14.25 -8.64 4.72
CA LEU A 121 -15.29 -8.41 3.73
C LEU A 121 -15.53 -6.94 3.43
N PHE A 122 -15.46 -6.06 4.44
CA PHE A 122 -15.65 -4.61 4.25
C PHE A 122 -14.38 -3.91 3.76
N TYR A 123 -13.20 -4.48 3.99
CA TYR A 123 -11.95 -3.94 3.46
C TYR A 123 -11.91 -3.89 1.93
N ILE A 124 -12.27 -4.98 1.26
CA ILE A 124 -12.17 -5.09 -0.20
C ILE A 124 -12.98 -3.99 -0.91
N PRO A 125 -14.30 -3.82 -0.70
CA PRO A 125 -15.06 -2.74 -1.31
C PRO A 125 -14.55 -1.35 -0.90
N ALA A 126 -14.05 -1.19 0.33
CA ALA A 126 -13.43 0.06 0.76
C ALA A 126 -12.22 0.41 -0.11
N THR A 127 -11.33 -0.53 -0.46
CA THR A 127 -10.18 -0.25 -1.34
C THR A 127 -10.61 0.33 -2.70
N PHE A 128 -11.67 -0.21 -3.31
CA PHE A 128 -12.19 0.31 -4.57
C PHE A 128 -12.80 1.70 -4.41
N ALA A 129 -13.62 1.91 -3.36
CA ALA A 129 -14.22 3.20 -3.06
C ALA A 129 -13.15 4.29 -2.84
N PHE A 130 -12.16 4.00 -1.99
CA PHE A 130 -11.05 4.91 -1.72
C PHE A 130 -10.22 5.18 -2.98
N TYR A 131 -9.99 4.19 -3.84
CA TYR A 131 -9.24 4.42 -5.08
C TYR A 131 -9.97 5.43 -5.99
N ILE A 132 -11.29 5.28 -6.12
CA ILE A 132 -12.13 6.20 -6.90
C ILE A 132 -12.08 7.61 -6.29
N LEU A 133 -12.22 7.73 -4.96
CA LEU A 133 -12.15 9.01 -4.25
C LEU A 133 -10.79 9.69 -4.44
N LEU A 134 -9.70 8.95 -4.22
CA LEU A 134 -8.33 9.48 -4.38
C LEU A 134 -8.06 9.91 -5.82
N LYS A 135 -8.50 9.12 -6.81
CA LYS A 135 -8.38 9.46 -8.23
C LYS A 135 -9.14 10.73 -8.58
N LYS A 136 -10.36 10.89 -8.05
CA LYS A 136 -11.23 12.03 -8.38
C LYS A 136 -10.81 13.32 -7.66
N PHE A 137 -10.42 13.23 -6.39
CA PHE A 137 -10.29 14.39 -5.53
C PHE A 137 -8.86 14.71 -5.09
N ALA A 138 -7.98 13.72 -4.98
CA ALA A 138 -6.62 13.92 -4.44
C ALA A 138 -5.53 13.91 -5.50
N ALA A 139 -5.66 13.06 -6.53
CA ALA A 139 -4.58 12.77 -7.47
C ALA A 139 -4.04 14.00 -8.19
N GLY A 140 -4.92 14.89 -8.65
CA GLY A 140 -4.51 16.14 -9.31
C GLY A 140 -3.69 17.04 -8.37
N SER A 141 -4.22 17.33 -7.19
CA SER A 141 -3.59 18.20 -6.19
C SER A 141 -2.26 17.65 -5.69
N VAL A 142 -2.21 16.34 -5.42
CA VAL A 142 -0.97 15.66 -4.98
C VAL A 142 0.10 15.76 -6.07
N ARG A 143 -0.24 15.45 -7.33
CA ARG A 143 0.71 15.55 -8.45
C ARG A 143 1.22 16.97 -8.62
N GLN A 144 0.32 17.95 -8.60
CA GLN A 144 0.70 19.36 -8.74
C GLN A 144 1.66 19.79 -7.62
N LEU A 145 1.43 19.36 -6.38
CA LEU A 145 2.30 19.67 -5.25
C LEU A 145 3.67 19.00 -5.36
N MET A 146 3.72 17.75 -5.83
CA MET A 146 4.95 17.00 -6.05
C MET A 146 5.80 17.57 -7.19
N GLU A 147 5.15 18.09 -8.24
CA GLU A 147 5.83 18.66 -9.41
C GLU A 147 6.18 20.16 -9.23
N LYS A 148 5.56 20.84 -8.25
CA LYS A 148 5.82 22.26 -7.96
C LYS A 148 7.28 22.55 -7.60
N SER A 149 7.85 21.77 -6.69
CA SER A 149 9.26 21.87 -6.29
C SER A 149 9.68 20.64 -5.49
N VAL A 150 10.99 20.35 -5.46
CA VAL A 150 11.54 19.26 -4.64
C VAL A 150 11.20 19.48 -3.16
N LYS A 151 11.29 20.71 -2.65
CA LYS A 151 10.96 21.02 -1.25
C LYS A 151 9.50 20.73 -0.93
N SER A 152 8.57 21.14 -1.79
CA SER A 152 7.14 20.84 -1.62
C SER A 152 6.86 19.34 -1.65
N CYS A 153 7.51 18.61 -2.56
CA CYS A 153 7.41 17.16 -2.65
C CYS A 153 7.92 16.46 -1.37
N LEU A 154 9.08 16.88 -0.85
CA LEU A 154 9.65 16.33 0.37
C LEU A 154 8.80 16.66 1.61
N LEU A 155 8.24 17.87 1.69
CA LEU A 155 7.31 18.23 2.77
C LEU A 155 6.04 17.37 2.74
N LEU A 156 5.47 17.16 1.54
CA LEU A 156 4.35 16.23 1.37
C LEU A 156 4.74 14.81 1.80
N GLY A 157 5.95 14.37 1.47
CA GLY A 157 6.49 13.07 1.85
C GLY A 157 6.83 12.93 3.34
N GLY A 158 7.07 14.04 4.05
CA GLY A 158 7.37 14.04 5.48
C GLY A 158 6.23 13.49 6.32
N VAL A 159 4.98 13.82 5.99
CA VAL A 159 3.79 13.32 6.70
C VAL A 159 3.64 11.79 6.62
N PRO A 160 3.58 11.18 5.43
CA PRO A 160 3.49 9.73 5.32
C PRO A 160 4.77 9.03 5.81
N LEU A 161 5.95 9.65 5.70
CA LEU A 161 7.18 9.09 6.29
C LEU A 161 7.11 9.03 7.81
N PHE A 162 6.69 10.12 8.46
CA PHE A 162 6.54 10.16 9.92
C PHE A 162 5.53 9.11 10.38
N TYR A 163 4.37 9.05 9.72
CA TYR A 163 3.38 8.00 9.98
C TYR A 163 3.96 6.60 9.76
N TYR A 164 4.72 6.39 8.69
CA TYR A 164 5.36 5.11 8.39
C TYR A 164 6.29 4.66 9.52
N LEU A 165 7.16 5.56 9.99
CA LEU A 165 8.12 5.25 11.06
C LEU A 165 7.41 4.99 12.39
N PHE A 166 6.37 5.76 12.70
CA PHE A 166 5.54 5.54 13.86
C PHE A 166 4.86 4.17 13.79
N ASP A 167 4.13 3.90 12.71
CA ASP A 167 3.43 2.63 12.49
C ASP A 167 4.41 1.45 12.50
N TYR A 168 5.59 1.58 11.88
CA TYR A 168 6.61 0.53 11.93
C TYR A 168 7.12 0.29 13.35
N GLN A 169 7.41 1.34 14.13
CA GLN A 169 7.93 1.18 15.48
C GLN A 169 6.94 0.52 16.43
N PHE A 170 5.67 0.94 16.39
CA PHE A 170 4.66 0.48 17.35
C PHE A 170 3.96 -0.78 16.84
N SER A 171 3.65 -0.87 15.54
CA SER A 171 2.88 -2.01 15.04
C SER A 171 3.68 -3.30 14.86
N VAL A 172 5.00 -3.19 14.68
CA VAL A 172 5.90 -4.35 14.58
C VAL A 172 6.35 -4.83 15.95
N LYS A 173 6.58 -3.92 16.91
CA LYS A 173 7.08 -4.29 18.25
C LYS A 173 5.97 -4.77 19.15
N ASP A 174 4.77 -4.19 19.04
CA ASP A 174 3.64 -4.52 19.92
C ASP A 174 2.68 -5.55 19.28
N GLY A 175 3.06 -6.17 18.16
CA GLY A 175 2.28 -7.24 17.52
C GLY A 175 1.01 -6.78 16.80
N TRP A 176 0.72 -5.49 16.71
CA TRP A 176 -0.48 -4.94 16.06
C TRP A 176 -0.62 -5.33 14.57
N PHE A 177 0.49 -5.49 13.85
CA PHE A 177 0.46 -6.00 12.46
C PHE A 177 0.14 -7.51 12.39
N ILE A 178 0.45 -8.26 13.44
CA ILE A 178 0.19 -9.71 13.57
C ILE A 178 -1.26 -9.94 14.03
N PHE A 179 -1.81 -9.05 14.85
CA PHE A 179 -3.20 -9.11 15.33
C PHE A 179 -4.29 -8.77 14.28
N GLN A 180 -3.95 -8.54 13.00
CA GLN A 180 -4.95 -8.34 11.93
C GLN A 180 -4.81 -9.33 10.77
N ALA A 181 -3.76 -10.15 10.76
CA ALA A 181 -3.54 -11.19 9.76
C ALA A 181 -3.88 -12.60 10.28
N THR A 182 -3.96 -12.76 11.61
CA THR A 182 -4.04 -14.08 12.26
C THR A 182 -5.03 -14.18 13.43
N THR A 183 -5.90 -13.20 13.62
CA THR A 183 -7.11 -13.36 14.44
C THR A 183 -8.33 -13.26 13.54
#